data_AF-A0A317D896-F1
#
_entry.id   AF-A0A317D896-F1
#
_cell.length_a   1.000
_cell.length_b   1.000
_cell.length_c   1.000
_cell.angle_alpha   90.00
_cell.angle_beta   90.00
_cell.angle_gamma   90.00
#
_symmetry.space_group_name_H-M   'P 1'
#
loop_
_entity.id
_entity.type
_entity.pdbx_description
1 polymer ?
#
loop_
_entity_poly.entity_id
_entity_poly.type
_entity_poly.pdbx_seq_one_letter_code
_entity_poly.pdbx_strand_id
1 'polypeptide(L)'
;MPDLSEWPGDEPILRILRAALPERTERAFPVFVRYWRSFRLDMKPNDVVVVPMRRRRAAVGVIVGDYRFQADEDDPYLRHRRQVRWTAEIDRSALDESVREVVNAPGTLARLPLGPMPSSATSGRRW
;
A
#
# COMPACT_ATOMS: atom_id res chain seq x y z
N MET A 1 11.38 10.19 8.41
CA MET A 1 11.40 10.44 6.95
C MET A 1 10.80 11.84 6.74
N PRO A 2 11.45 12.74 5.98
CA PRO A 2 10.89 14.05 5.64
C PRO A 2 9.67 13.93 4.73
N ASP A 3 8.93 15.03 4.51
CA ASP A 3 7.79 15.01 3.60
C ASP A 3 8.21 14.56 2.21
N LEU A 4 7.61 13.46 1.76
CA LEU A 4 7.88 12.92 0.45
C LEU A 4 7.25 13.78 -0.64
N SER A 5 6.21 14.59 -0.36
CA SER A 5 5.46 15.41 -1.33
C SER A 5 6.37 16.24 -2.24
N GLU A 6 7.52 16.65 -1.71
CA GLU A 6 8.51 17.48 -2.38
C GLU A 6 9.35 16.76 -3.43
N TRP A 7 9.28 15.42 -3.56
CA TRP A 7 10.22 14.65 -4.39
C TRP A 7 9.55 13.94 -5.55
N PRO A 8 9.81 14.30 -6.81
CA PRO A 8 9.08 13.72 -7.95
C PRO A 8 9.53 12.31 -8.37
N GLY A 9 10.50 11.68 -7.69
CA GLY A 9 11.02 10.38 -8.14
C GLY A 9 11.93 9.65 -7.14
N ASP A 10 12.56 8.59 -7.65
CA ASP A 10 13.23 7.56 -6.87
C ASP A 10 14.59 8.02 -6.29
N GLU A 11 15.33 8.87 -7.01
CA GLU A 11 16.68 9.31 -6.61
C GLU A 11 16.69 10.14 -5.30
N PRO A 12 15.83 11.16 -5.11
CA PRO A 12 15.74 11.86 -3.83
C PRO A 12 15.37 10.93 -2.66
N ILE A 13 14.48 9.96 -2.88
CA ILE A 13 14.07 8.97 -1.87
C ILE A 13 15.28 8.11 -1.47
N LEU A 14 16.02 7.60 -2.46
CA LEU A 14 17.20 6.77 -2.25
C LEU A 14 18.26 7.48 -1.41
N ARG A 15 18.59 8.73 -1.77
CA ARG A 15 19.58 9.55 -1.07
C ARG A 15 19.25 9.70 0.43
N ILE A 16 17.98 9.92 0.74
CA ILE A 16 17.52 10.14 2.11
C ILE A 16 17.47 8.84 2.90
N LEU A 17 17.06 7.74 2.27
CA LEU A 17 17.13 6.42 2.89
C LEU A 17 18.57 6.03 3.24
N ARG A 18 19.54 6.27 2.35
CA ARG A 18 20.96 6.01 2.62
C ARG A 18 21.48 6.83 3.80
N ALA A 19 21.12 8.11 3.86
CA ALA A 19 21.52 8.97 4.97
C ALA A 19 20.87 8.57 6.30
N ALA A 20 19.61 8.14 6.27
CA ALA A 20 18.85 7.80 7.48
C ALA A 20 19.11 6.38 8.01
N LEU A 21 19.57 5.47 7.15
CA LEU A 21 19.77 4.04 7.46
C LEU A 21 21.16 3.56 6.98
N PRO A 22 22.26 4.15 7.49
CA PRO A 22 23.62 3.84 7.03
C PRO A 22 24.04 2.38 7.32
N GLU A 23 23.37 1.70 8.24
CA GLU A 23 23.64 0.31 8.60
C GLU A 23 23.04 -0.71 7.62
N ARG A 24 22.19 -0.26 6.69
CA ARG A 24 21.51 -1.15 5.74
C ARG A 24 22.40 -1.49 4.54
N THR A 25 22.20 -2.71 4.03
CA THR A 25 22.91 -3.16 2.83
C THR A 25 22.35 -2.46 1.59
N GLU A 26 23.22 -2.22 0.60
CA GLU A 26 22.82 -1.59 -0.67
C GLU A 26 21.67 -2.33 -1.39
N ARG A 27 21.58 -3.65 -1.18
CA ARG A 27 20.50 -4.49 -1.74
C ARG A 27 19.12 -4.19 -1.14
N ALA A 28 19.04 -3.56 0.04
CA ALA A 28 17.77 -3.23 0.69
C ALA A 28 17.12 -1.96 0.11
N PHE A 29 17.92 -0.99 -0.34
CA PHE A 29 17.40 0.31 -0.76
C PHE A 29 16.40 0.26 -1.93
N PRO A 30 16.59 -0.55 -2.99
CA PRO A 30 15.60 -0.67 -4.05
C PRO A 30 14.21 -1.08 -3.54
N VAL A 31 14.15 -1.94 -2.52
CA VAL A 31 12.89 -2.36 -1.88
C VAL A 31 12.23 -1.19 -1.16
N PHE A 32 12.99 -0.41 -0.40
CA PHE A 32 12.49 0.76 0.33
C PHE A 32 12.05 1.89 -0.60
N VAL A 33 12.81 2.15 -1.67
CA VAL A 33 12.44 3.12 -2.70
C VAL A 33 11.11 2.72 -3.35
N ARG A 34 10.98 1.44 -3.76
CA ARG A 34 9.73 0.92 -4.34
C ARG A 34 8.56 1.05 -3.36
N TYR A 35 8.78 0.77 -2.08
CA TYR A 35 7.75 0.95 -1.04
C TYR A 35 7.26 2.40 -0.99
N TRP A 36 8.17 3.36 -0.85
CA TRP A 36 7.80 4.78 -0.73
C TRP A 36 7.19 5.35 -2.01
N ARG A 37 7.72 4.96 -3.16
CA ARG A 37 7.16 5.31 -4.46
C ARG A 37 5.74 4.76 -4.60
N SER A 38 5.54 3.48 -4.28
CA SER A 38 4.21 2.86 -4.37
C SER A 38 3.22 3.54 -3.44
N PHE A 39 3.64 3.78 -2.18
CA PHE A 39 2.80 4.41 -1.18
C PHE A 39 2.43 5.84 -1.56
N ARG A 40 3.36 6.66 -2.05
CA ARG A 40 3.07 8.06 -2.36
C ARG A 40 2.50 8.28 -3.75
N LEU A 41 3.09 7.68 -4.78
CA LEU A 41 2.80 8.00 -6.17
C LEU A 41 1.82 7.02 -6.81
N ASP A 42 1.93 5.72 -6.53
CA ASP A 42 1.15 4.73 -7.28
C ASP A 42 -0.24 4.49 -6.68
N MET A 43 -0.37 4.46 -5.34
CA MET A 43 -1.66 4.30 -4.68
C MET A 43 -2.56 5.52 -4.94
N LYS A 44 -3.84 5.28 -5.23
CA LYS A 44 -4.84 6.30 -5.56
C LYS A 44 -6.14 6.11 -4.79
N PRO A 45 -6.95 7.17 -4.64
CA PRO A 45 -8.35 7.02 -4.25
C PRO A 45 -9.05 5.95 -5.10
N ASN A 46 -9.92 5.18 -4.46
CA ASN A 46 -10.61 3.98 -4.99
C ASN A 46 -9.79 2.68 -5.06
N ASP A 47 -8.49 2.70 -4.76
CA ASP A 47 -7.75 1.44 -4.58
C ASP A 47 -8.24 0.69 -3.33
N VAL A 48 -8.33 -0.63 -3.43
CA VAL A 48 -8.61 -1.51 -2.30
C VAL A 48 -7.31 -1.78 -1.54
N VAL A 49 -7.37 -1.66 -0.21
CA VAL A 49 -6.28 -2.02 0.68
C VAL A 49 -6.70 -3.17 1.58
N VAL A 50 -5.77 -4.10 1.79
CA VAL A 50 -5.93 -5.23 2.70
C VAL A 50 -4.75 -5.19 3.67
N VAL A 51 -5.04 -5.09 4.97
CA VAL A 51 -4.02 -5.01 6.03
C VAL A 51 -4.12 -6.25 6.91
N PRO A 52 -3.09 -7.11 6.96
CA PRO A 52 -3.08 -8.25 7.87
C PRO A 52 -3.06 -7.75 9.32
N MET A 53 -3.87 -8.39 10.15
CA MET A 53 -3.98 -8.11 11.57
C MET A 53 -3.54 -9.34 12.38
N ARG A 54 -3.51 -9.18 13.71
CA ARG A 54 -3.29 -10.32 14.63
C ARG A 54 -4.41 -11.36 14.47
N ARG A 55 -4.18 -12.57 15.00
CA ARG A 55 -5.18 -13.66 15.07
C ARG A 55 -5.78 -14.06 13.71
N ARG A 56 -4.95 -14.04 12.65
CA ARG A 56 -5.33 -14.43 11.27
C ARG A 56 -6.42 -13.57 10.64
N ARG A 57 -6.69 -12.37 11.16
CA ARG A 57 -7.67 -11.43 10.59
C ARG A 57 -7.03 -10.50 9.56
N ALA A 58 -7.84 -9.88 8.73
CA ALA A 58 -7.44 -8.78 7.85
C ALA A 58 -8.50 -7.69 7.80
N ALA A 59 -8.07 -6.44 7.85
CA ALA A 59 -8.92 -5.28 7.58
C ALA A 59 -8.93 -5.01 6.08
N VAL A 60 -10.11 -4.77 5.52
CA VAL A 60 -10.31 -4.39 4.12
C VAL A 60 -10.90 -2.99 4.09
N GLY A 61 -10.36 -2.16 3.21
CA GLY A 61 -10.81 -0.79 3.04
C GLY A 61 -10.54 -0.26 1.65
N VAL A 62 -11.01 0.96 1.42
CA VAL A 62 -10.81 1.68 0.16
C VAL A 62 -10.12 3.00 0.48
N ILE A 63 -9.09 3.36 -0.29
CA ILE A 63 -8.44 4.67 -0.18
C ILE A 63 -9.43 5.74 -0.62
N VAL A 64 -9.63 6.77 0.20
CA VAL A 64 -10.57 7.87 -0.08
C VAL A 64 -9.91 9.23 -0.14
N GLY A 65 -8.59 9.31 0.06
CA GLY A 65 -7.84 10.55 -0.01
C GLY A 65 -6.43 10.34 -0.52
N ASP A 66 -5.86 11.42 -1.04
CA ASP A 66 -4.47 11.45 -1.50
C ASP A 66 -3.49 11.27 -0.35
N TYR A 67 -2.22 11.08 -0.72
CA TYR A 67 -1.12 11.14 0.24
C TYR A 67 -1.11 12.51 0.92
N ARG A 68 -0.95 12.52 2.25
CA ARG A 68 -0.67 13.73 3.03
C ARG A 68 0.46 13.50 4.02
N PHE A 69 1.20 14.56 4.29
CA PHE A 69 2.17 14.62 5.37
C PHE A 69 1.62 15.48 6.50
N GLN A 70 1.62 14.92 7.71
CA GLN A 70 1.13 15.58 8.91
C GLN A 70 2.34 15.96 9.77
N ALA A 71 2.85 17.17 9.59
CA ALA A 71 4.11 17.61 10.21
C ALA A 71 4.00 17.78 11.73
N ASP A 72 2.78 18.08 12.22
CA ASP A 72 2.40 18.25 13.62
C ASP A 72 2.15 16.91 14.34
N GLU A 73 2.25 15.77 13.67
CA GLU A 73 2.20 14.47 14.33
C GLU A 73 3.47 14.23 15.15
N ASP A 74 3.26 13.98 16.44
CA ASP A 74 4.31 13.79 17.45
C ASP A 74 5.22 12.61 17.10
N ASP A 75 4.63 11.49 16.66
CA ASP A 75 5.40 10.33 16.22
C ASP A 75 5.87 10.49 14.76
N PRO A 76 7.19 10.68 14.50
CA PRO A 76 7.71 10.83 13.15
C PRO A 76 7.42 9.66 12.22
N TYR A 77 7.16 8.46 12.75
CA TYR A 77 6.81 7.27 11.97
C TYR A 77 5.35 7.28 11.49
N LEU A 78 4.49 8.14 12.04
CA LEU A 78 3.06 8.23 11.71
C LEU A 78 2.70 9.45 10.84
N ARG A 79 3.70 10.26 10.44
CA ARG A 79 3.49 11.50 9.67
C ARG A 79 2.99 11.28 8.24
N HIS A 80 3.30 10.14 7.63
CA HIS A 80 2.89 9.80 6.27
C HIS A 80 1.55 9.08 6.27
N ARG A 81 0.50 9.70 5.71
CA ARG A 81 -0.86 9.18 5.83
C ARG A 81 -1.57 9.07 4.48
N ARG A 82 -2.45 8.08 4.41
CA ARG A 82 -3.53 7.99 3.44
C ARG A 82 -4.82 7.74 4.17
N GLN A 83 -5.87 8.42 3.74
CA GLN A 83 -7.19 8.19 4.31
C GLN A 83 -7.80 6.94 3.70
N VAL A 84 -8.24 6.03 4.56
CA VAL A 84 -8.89 4.78 4.19
C VAL A 84 -10.27 4.74 4.84
N ARG A 85 -11.28 4.44 4.04
CA ARG A 85 -12.60 4.05 4.53
C ARG A 85 -12.61 2.53 4.67
N TRP A 86 -12.55 2.06 5.91
CA TRP A 86 -12.62 0.63 6.23
C TRP A 86 -14.04 0.11 5.98
N THR A 87 -14.14 -1.07 5.38
CA THR A 87 -15.42 -1.67 4.96
C THR A 87 -15.69 -3.01 5.61
N ALA A 88 -14.66 -3.77 5.97
CA ALA A 88 -14.81 -5.07 6.59
C ALA A 88 -13.58 -5.49 7.40
N GLU A 89 -13.79 -6.41 8.34
CA GLU A 89 -12.75 -7.23 8.92
C GLU A 89 -13.10 -8.71 8.66
N ILE A 90 -12.18 -9.45 8.04
CA ILE A 90 -12.41 -10.82 7.58
C ILE A 90 -11.36 -11.77 8.17
N ASP A 91 -11.67 -13.06 8.19
CA ASP A 91 -10.62 -14.07 8.35
C ASP A 91 -9.77 -14.11 7.06
N ARG A 92 -8.44 -14.16 7.18
CA ARG A 92 -7.55 -14.27 6.02
C ARG A 92 -7.79 -15.55 5.22
N SER A 93 -8.41 -16.58 5.78
CA SER A 93 -8.82 -17.76 5.03
C SER A 93 -9.91 -17.49 4.00
N ALA A 94 -10.66 -16.40 4.14
CA ALA A 94 -11.70 -15.98 3.19
C ALA A 94 -11.14 -15.22 1.98
N LEU A 95 -9.85 -14.86 1.99
CA LEU A 95 -9.17 -14.28 0.83
C LEU A 95 -8.93 -15.37 -0.22
N ASP A 96 -9.05 -14.98 -1.49
CA ASP A 96 -8.55 -15.79 -2.60
C ASP A 96 -7.08 -16.16 -2.37
N GLU A 97 -6.67 -17.35 -2.84
CA GLU A 97 -5.34 -17.88 -2.63
C GLU A 97 -4.24 -16.89 -3.05
N SER A 98 -4.39 -16.28 -4.23
CA SER A 98 -3.41 -15.33 -4.77
C SER A 98 -3.26 -14.07 -3.90
N VAL A 99 -4.37 -13.56 -3.36
CA VAL A 99 -4.37 -12.39 -2.45
C VAL A 99 -3.80 -12.79 -1.09
N ARG A 100 -4.17 -13.98 -0.60
CA ARG A 100 -3.72 -14.51 0.69
C ARG A 100 -2.21 -14.73 0.71
N GLU A 101 -1.63 -15.23 -0.38
CA GLU A 101 -0.18 -15.37 -0.53
C GLU A 101 0.53 -14.01 -0.38
N VAL A 102 0.05 -12.99 -1.09
CA VAL A 102 0.63 -11.63 -1.01
C VAL A 102 0.48 -11.04 0.39
N VAL A 103 -0.67 -11.21 1.03
CA VAL A 103 -0.93 -10.71 2.40
C VAL A 103 -0.07 -11.42 3.45
N ASN A 104 0.38 -12.66 3.18
CA ASN A 104 1.25 -13.43 4.07
C ASN A 104 2.75 -13.23 3.79
N ALA A 105 3.12 -12.65 2.65
CA ALA A 105 4.51 -12.44 2.29
C ALA A 105 5.17 -11.40 3.21
N PRO A 106 6.45 -11.60 3.59
CA PRO A 106 7.18 -10.60 4.35
C PRO A 106 7.34 -9.32 3.53
N GLY A 107 6.91 -8.18 4.10
CA GLY A 107 7.00 -6.89 3.44
C GLY A 107 6.15 -5.83 4.11
N THR A 108 6.38 -4.56 3.76
CA THR A 108 5.61 -3.43 4.28
C THR A 108 4.44 -3.07 3.37
N LEU A 109 4.63 -3.18 2.06
CA LEU A 109 3.62 -2.89 1.05
C LEU A 109 3.82 -3.83 -0.15
N ALA A 110 2.72 -4.44 -0.60
CA ALA A 110 2.71 -5.27 -1.78
C ALA A 110 1.49 -4.92 -2.65
N ARG A 111 1.65 -5.06 -3.96
CA ARG A 111 0.54 -4.90 -4.91
C ARG A 111 -0.24 -6.22 -4.94
N LEU A 112 -1.55 -6.12 -4.74
CA LEU A 112 -2.43 -7.28 -4.89
C LEU A 112 -2.49 -7.69 -6.37
N PRO A 113 -2.55 -8.99 -6.67
CA PRO A 113 -2.77 -9.44 -8.03
C PRO A 113 -4.13 -8.94 -8.52
N LEU A 114 -4.24 -8.64 -9.81
CA LEU A 114 -5.54 -8.41 -10.42
C LEU A 114 -6.28 -9.75 -10.41
N GLY A 115 -7.43 -9.80 -9.74
CA GLY A 115 -8.34 -10.93 -9.88
C GLY A 115 -8.82 -11.04 -11.33
N PRO A 116 -9.31 -12.22 -11.76
CA PRO A 116 -9.96 -12.34 -13.05
C PRO A 116 -11.08 -11.30 -13.15
N MET A 117 -11.03 -10.46 -14.18
CA MET A 117 -12.11 -9.52 -14.48
C MET A 117 -13.39 -10.34 -14.68
N PRO A 118 -14.51 -10.02 -13.98
CA PRO A 118 -15.77 -10.67 -14.27
C PRO A 118 -16.08 -10.43 -15.75
N SER A 119 -16.24 -11.51 -16.51
CA SER A 119 -16.65 -11.42 -17.91
C SER A 119 -17.95 -10.61 -17.94
N SER A 120 -17.92 -9.47 -18.62
CA SER A 120 -19.11 -8.68 -18.88
C SER A 120 -20.03 -9.50 -19.78
N ALA A 121 -20.94 -10.26 -19.17
CA ALA A 121 -22.05 -10.87 -19.88
C ALA A 121 -22.97 -9.75 -20.35
N THR A 122 -22.85 -9.40 -21.64
CA THR A 122 -23.77 -8.53 -22.35
C THR A 122 -25.17 -9.15 -22.26
N SER A 123 -25.97 -8.68 -21.31
CA SER A 123 -27.41 -8.93 -21.23
C SER A 123 -28.11 -8.17 -22.37
N GLY A 124 -27.99 -8.68 -23.59
CA GLY A 124 -28.83 -8.30 -24.71
C GLY A 124 -30.18 -9.00 -24.60
N ARG A 125 -31.12 -8.44 -23.82
CA ARG A 125 -32.54 -8.77 -23.96
C ARG A 125 -33.09 -7.97 -25.15
N ARG A 126 -33.44 -8.66 -26.24
CA ARG A 126 -34.40 -8.16 -27.23
C ARG A 126 -35.75 -8.82 -26.94
N TRP A 127 -36.78 -7.98 -26.91
CA TRP A 127 -38.20 -8.35 -26.88
C TRP A 127 -38.64 -8.87 -28.25
#